data_AF-A0A9E0WYC8-F1
#
_entry.id   AF-A0A9E0WYC8-F1
#
_cell.length_a   1.000
_cell.length_b   1.000
_cell.length_c   1.000
_cell.angle_alpha   90.00
_cell.angle_beta   90.00
_cell.angle_gamma   90.00
#
_symmetry.space_group_name_H-M   'P 1'
#
loop_
_entity.id
_entity.type
_entity.pdbx_description
1 polymer ?
#
loop_
_entity_poly.entity_id
_entity_poly.type
_entity_poly.pdbx_seq_one_letter_code
_entity_poly.pdbx_strand_id
1 'polypeptide(L)'
;MSHSRVGAVGWRAALVGALLAMAGHADAAIYRGVWDPGYGAPFDDLGWKGFATLQLPDSCLNTVGACTDPGMSVVDATVEFYNINDPSQTVLQTLEFDTNVTIYSMTVNGTELTGVDTGFFLPVQGTIPIAQYNGNDYYFQLVFHGAAAQLFYTNTPTITPACASGGFGGPVLGVCGYSANIPDVVYQPVPEPASLALMLGGLAGVAGVTAVRRRRD
;
A
#
# COMPACT_ATOMS: atom_id res chain seq x y z
N MET A 1 64.86 19.24 -38.50
CA MET A 1 64.67 18.18 -37.48
C MET A 1 63.71 18.72 -36.43
N SER A 2 62.42 18.39 -36.54
CA SER A 2 61.38 18.81 -35.61
C SER A 2 60.68 17.55 -35.12
N HIS A 3 60.75 17.29 -33.81
CA HIS A 3 60.19 16.10 -33.17
C HIS A 3 58.73 16.37 -32.80
N SER A 4 57.79 15.76 -33.53
CA SER A 4 56.39 15.68 -33.12
C SER A 4 56.24 14.67 -31.98
N ARG A 5 55.86 15.16 -30.79
CA ARG A 5 55.46 14.34 -29.63
C ARG A 5 53.98 13.99 -29.77
N VAL A 6 53.70 12.72 -30.05
CA VAL A 6 52.35 12.14 -29.95
C VAL A 6 52.01 11.98 -28.47
N GLY A 7 51.14 12.83 -27.95
CA GLY A 7 50.62 12.74 -26.58
C GLY A 7 49.59 11.63 -26.46
N ALA A 8 49.93 10.57 -25.73
CA ALA A 8 49.01 9.52 -25.33
C ALA A 8 48.07 10.03 -24.23
N VAL A 9 46.86 10.46 -24.62
CA VAL A 9 45.82 10.89 -23.68
C VAL A 9 44.88 9.73 -23.35
N GLY A 10 45.13 9.12 -22.19
CA GLY A 10 44.13 8.77 -21.17
C GLY A 10 42.95 7.86 -21.52
N TRP A 11 43.14 6.53 -21.46
CA TRP A 11 42.07 5.52 -21.48
C TRP A 11 41.73 4.97 -20.08
N ARG A 12 41.48 5.81 -19.07
CA ARG A 12 41.28 5.36 -17.66
C ARG A 12 39.92 5.67 -17.03
N ALA A 13 38.85 5.84 -17.82
CA ALA A 13 37.54 6.23 -17.29
C ALA A 13 36.40 5.24 -17.61
N ALA A 14 36.64 3.92 -17.55
CA ALA A 14 35.61 2.93 -17.82
C ALA A 14 35.79 1.65 -16.99
N LEU A 15 35.56 1.67 -15.67
CA LEU A 15 35.52 0.43 -14.88
C LEU A 15 34.80 0.49 -13.52
N VAL A 16 34.04 1.55 -13.20
CA VAL A 16 33.34 1.66 -11.90
C VAL A 16 31.85 1.27 -11.97
N GLY A 17 31.28 1.04 -13.18
CA GLY A 17 29.84 0.82 -13.34
C GLY A 17 29.32 -0.61 -13.12
N ALA A 18 30.18 -1.63 -13.02
CA ALA A 18 29.74 -3.03 -13.12
C ALA A 18 29.46 -3.75 -11.79
N LEU A 19 29.77 -3.16 -10.64
CA LEU A 19 29.65 -3.84 -9.33
C LEU A 19 28.30 -3.65 -8.62
N LEU A 20 27.36 -2.89 -9.18
CA LEU A 20 26.02 -2.68 -8.60
C LEU A 20 24.93 -3.63 -9.17
N ALA A 21 25.26 -4.52 -10.10
CA ALA A 21 24.28 -5.37 -10.78
C ALA A 21 23.99 -6.72 -10.09
N MET A 22 24.59 -7.00 -8.92
CA MET A 22 24.42 -8.27 -8.19
C MET A 22 23.47 -8.15 -6.99
N ALA A 23 22.72 -7.05 -6.86
CA ALA A 23 21.64 -6.99 -5.88
C ALA A 23 20.55 -7.98 -6.34
N GLY A 24 20.49 -9.15 -5.69
CA GLY A 24 19.50 -10.17 -5.99
C GLY A 24 18.10 -9.59 -5.96
N HIS A 25 17.30 -9.97 -6.94
CA HIS A 25 15.89 -9.60 -7.01
C HIS A 25 15.21 -10.11 -5.73
N ALA A 26 14.70 -9.18 -4.91
CA ALA A 26 13.67 -9.55 -3.96
C ALA A 26 12.39 -9.69 -4.79
N ASP A 27 12.08 -10.92 -5.23
CA ASP A 27 11.01 -11.30 -6.16
C ASP A 27 9.60 -11.15 -5.53
N ALA A 28 9.21 -9.92 -5.23
CA ALA A 28 7.84 -9.62 -4.84
C ALA A 28 7.38 -8.26 -5.38
N ALA A 29 6.23 -8.26 -6.05
CA ALA A 29 5.54 -7.04 -6.43
C ALA A 29 4.93 -6.37 -5.19
N ILE A 30 5.11 -5.05 -5.10
CA ILE A 30 4.49 -4.23 -4.08
C ILE A 30 3.25 -3.57 -4.67
N TYR A 31 2.12 -3.66 -3.98
CA TYR A 31 0.90 -2.97 -4.34
C TYR A 31 0.52 -1.97 -3.25
N ARG A 32 -0.02 -0.83 -3.66
CA ARG A 32 -0.64 0.15 -2.78
C ARG A 32 -2.14 0.15 -3.01
N GLY A 33 -2.91 -0.23 -2.00
CA GLY A 33 -4.35 -0.11 -1.94
C GLY A 33 -4.77 1.24 -1.38
N VAL A 34 -5.77 1.88 -1.99
CA VAL A 34 -6.37 3.14 -1.50
C VAL A 34 -7.90 3.09 -1.54
N TRP A 35 -8.54 3.71 -0.55
CA TRP A 35 -10.00 3.85 -0.47
C TRP A 35 -10.37 5.10 0.36
N ASP A 36 -11.57 5.67 0.12
CA ASP A 36 -12.02 6.89 0.80
C ASP A 36 -13.56 7.06 0.85
N PRO A 37 -14.28 6.27 1.66
CA PRO A 37 -15.71 6.45 1.92
C PRO A 37 -16.00 7.30 3.18
N GLY A 38 -17.27 7.72 3.31
CA GLY A 38 -17.84 8.02 4.63
C GLY A 38 -18.01 6.74 5.46
N TYR A 39 -17.97 6.83 6.79
CA TYR A 39 -18.22 5.68 7.66
C TYR A 39 -19.70 5.32 7.69
N GLY A 40 -20.56 6.33 7.88
CA GLY A 40 -22.00 6.20 8.08
C GLY A 40 -22.39 5.90 9.52
N ALA A 41 -23.65 5.53 9.77
CA ALA A 41 -24.15 5.33 11.12
C ALA A 41 -23.33 4.27 11.90
N PRO A 42 -23.03 4.50 13.20
CA PRO A 42 -23.51 5.61 14.02
C PRO A 42 -22.64 6.88 13.97
N PHE A 43 -21.63 6.93 13.10
CA PHE A 43 -20.67 8.03 12.97
C PHE A 43 -20.91 8.80 11.66
N ASP A 44 -22.07 9.45 11.54
CA ASP A 44 -22.56 10.01 10.26
C ASP A 44 -21.62 11.05 9.63
N ASP A 45 -20.89 11.80 10.45
CA ASP A 45 -19.96 12.84 10.00
C ASP A 45 -18.51 12.34 9.81
N LEU A 46 -18.25 11.06 10.09
CA LEU A 46 -16.91 10.48 10.04
C LEU A 46 -16.59 10.01 8.61
N GLY A 47 -15.57 10.60 8.00
CA GLY A 47 -14.88 10.04 6.83
C GLY A 47 -13.71 9.16 7.28
N TRP A 48 -13.41 8.11 6.51
CA TRP A 48 -12.25 7.26 6.78
C TRP A 48 -11.54 6.88 5.49
N LYS A 49 -10.38 7.50 5.28
CA LYS A 49 -9.51 7.25 4.14
C LYS A 49 -8.45 6.26 4.54
N GLY A 50 -8.16 5.27 3.72
CA GLY A 50 -7.16 4.28 4.08
C GLY A 50 -6.16 3.96 3.00
N PHE A 51 -5.03 3.46 3.47
CA PHE A 51 -3.89 3.08 2.66
C PHE A 51 -3.38 1.73 3.17
N ALA A 52 -3.07 0.82 2.26
CA ALA A 52 -2.38 -0.40 2.58
C ALA A 52 -1.25 -0.66 1.58
N THR A 53 -0.10 -1.08 2.07
CA THR A 53 1.00 -1.57 1.25
C THR A 53 1.06 -3.08 1.40
N LEU A 54 1.01 -3.79 0.28
CA LEU A 54 0.93 -5.24 0.23
C LEU A 54 2.09 -5.78 -0.57
N GLN A 55 2.63 -6.91 -0.12
CA GLN A 55 3.66 -7.65 -0.83
C GLN A 55 3.06 -8.93 -1.40
N LEU A 56 3.20 -9.10 -2.71
CA LEU A 56 2.74 -10.26 -3.46
C LEU A 56 3.97 -10.98 -4.06
N PRO A 57 4.24 -12.24 -3.68
CA PRO A 57 5.33 -13.02 -4.27
C PRO A 57 5.18 -13.19 -5.78
N ASP A 58 6.29 -13.23 -6.51
CA ASP A 58 6.29 -13.41 -7.96
C ASP A 58 5.67 -14.73 -8.43
N SER A 59 5.66 -15.74 -7.55
CA SER A 59 4.94 -17.01 -7.76
C SER A 59 3.45 -16.79 -8.05
N CYS A 60 2.86 -15.69 -7.55
CA CYS A 60 1.47 -15.32 -7.78
C CYS A 60 1.25 -14.51 -9.07
N LEU A 61 2.25 -13.78 -9.59
CA LEU A 61 2.06 -12.81 -10.68
C LEU A 61 1.69 -13.42 -12.04
N ASN A 62 1.82 -14.74 -12.19
CA ASN A 62 1.44 -15.47 -13.39
C ASN A 62 0.15 -16.30 -13.21
N THR A 63 -0.60 -16.02 -12.15
CA THR A 63 -1.85 -16.73 -11.84
C THR A 63 -3.07 -15.86 -12.15
N VAL A 64 -4.23 -16.51 -12.30
CA VAL A 64 -5.54 -15.84 -12.37
C VAL A 64 -6.41 -16.48 -11.29
N GLY A 65 -7.00 -15.65 -10.43
CA GLY A 65 -7.76 -16.09 -9.27
C GLY A 65 -6.98 -15.96 -7.97
N ALA A 66 -7.33 -16.78 -6.97
CA ALA A 66 -6.77 -16.69 -5.63
C ALA A 66 -5.36 -17.30 -5.56
N CYS A 67 -4.40 -16.53 -5.07
CA CYS A 67 -3.09 -16.96 -4.62
C CYS A 67 -3.08 -17.12 -3.08
N THR A 68 -2.41 -18.15 -2.58
CA THR A 68 -2.32 -18.51 -1.14
C THR A 68 -0.87 -18.71 -0.70
N ASP A 69 0.07 -17.99 -1.32
CA ASP A 69 1.50 -18.13 -1.06
C ASP A 69 1.89 -17.60 0.33
N PRO A 70 2.69 -18.33 1.12
CA PRO A 70 3.10 -17.89 2.46
C PRO A 70 3.99 -16.63 2.47
N GLY A 71 4.54 -16.22 1.32
CA GLY A 71 5.29 -14.97 1.18
C GLY A 71 4.43 -13.71 1.04
N MET A 72 3.10 -13.85 0.97
CA MET A 72 2.20 -12.69 0.98
C MET A 72 2.24 -11.99 2.33
N SER A 73 2.30 -10.66 2.34
CA SER A 73 2.30 -9.89 3.58
C SER A 73 1.66 -8.51 3.43
N VAL A 74 1.22 -7.96 4.57
CA VAL A 74 0.88 -6.54 4.69
C VAL A 74 2.12 -5.84 5.23
N VAL A 75 2.61 -4.83 4.52
CA VAL A 75 3.80 -4.07 4.89
C VAL A 75 3.41 -2.84 5.72
N ASP A 76 2.29 -2.21 5.35
CA ASP A 76 1.76 -1.02 6.01
C ASP A 76 0.23 -1.01 5.89
N ALA A 77 -0.46 -0.51 6.91
CA ALA A 77 -1.91 -0.35 6.93
C ALA A 77 -2.31 0.83 7.83
N THR A 78 -2.86 1.87 7.23
CA THR A 78 -3.26 3.10 7.93
C THR A 78 -4.66 3.54 7.54
N VAL A 79 -5.37 4.16 8.49
CA VAL A 79 -6.65 4.83 8.25
C VAL A 79 -6.58 6.25 8.82
N GLU A 80 -6.90 7.23 8.01
CA GLU A 80 -7.05 8.63 8.38
C GLU A 80 -8.52 8.97 8.54
N PHE A 81 -8.89 9.44 9.74
CA PHE A 81 -10.19 9.99 10.02
C PHE A 81 -10.23 11.49 9.71
N TYR A 82 -11.33 11.93 9.11
CA TYR A 82 -11.62 13.32 8.82
C TYR A 82 -13.13 13.58 8.96
N ASN A 83 -13.53 14.85 9.00
CA ASN A 83 -14.95 15.22 8.98
C ASN A 83 -15.43 15.33 7.53
N ILE A 84 -16.46 14.56 7.14
CA ILE A 84 -16.96 14.58 5.76
C ILE A 84 -17.56 15.93 5.33
N ASN A 85 -17.99 16.74 6.30
CA ASN A 85 -18.50 18.08 6.07
C ASN A 85 -17.39 19.15 5.97
N ASP A 86 -16.13 18.80 6.23
CA ASP A 86 -14.98 19.67 6.01
C ASP A 86 -14.50 19.57 4.55
N PRO A 87 -14.63 20.63 3.72
CA PRO A 87 -14.21 20.59 2.32
C PRO A 87 -12.69 20.44 2.16
N SER A 88 -11.91 20.76 3.19
CA SER A 88 -10.46 20.54 3.18
C SER A 88 -10.06 19.11 3.56
N GLN A 89 -11.02 18.31 4.05
CA GLN A 89 -10.80 16.95 4.56
C GLN A 89 -9.58 16.88 5.50
N THR A 90 -9.47 17.83 6.43
CA THR A 90 -8.33 17.87 7.34
C THR A 90 -8.30 16.57 8.16
N VAL A 91 -7.14 15.91 8.18
CA VAL A 91 -6.93 14.70 8.98
C VAL A 91 -7.03 15.07 10.46
N LEU A 92 -7.97 14.43 11.15
CA LEU A 92 -8.22 14.60 12.58
C LEU A 92 -7.49 13.55 13.42
N GLN A 93 -7.32 12.34 12.88
CA GLN A 93 -6.58 11.25 13.51
C GLN A 93 -6.09 10.27 12.47
N THR A 94 -4.91 9.69 12.68
CA THR A 94 -4.40 8.54 11.93
C THR A 94 -4.39 7.33 12.85
N LEU A 95 -4.97 6.23 12.38
CA LEU A 95 -4.93 4.91 12.98
C LEU A 95 -3.88 4.09 12.24
N GLU A 96 -2.86 3.63 12.96
CA GLU A 96 -1.84 2.71 12.44
C GLU A 96 -2.16 1.29 12.93
N PHE A 97 -2.34 0.35 12.01
CA PHE A 97 -2.69 -1.02 12.35
C PHE A 97 -1.45 -1.92 12.40
N ASP A 98 -1.44 -2.87 13.34
CA ASP A 98 -0.42 -3.94 13.36
C ASP A 98 -0.55 -4.80 12.11
N THR A 99 0.52 -4.87 11.32
CA THR A 99 0.54 -5.59 10.04
C THR A 99 0.77 -7.08 10.16
N ASN A 100 0.96 -7.61 11.38
CA ASN A 100 0.95 -9.04 11.68
C ASN A 100 -0.49 -9.60 11.63
N VAL A 101 -1.08 -9.56 10.44
CA VAL A 101 -2.40 -10.10 10.14
C VAL A 101 -2.26 -11.34 9.26
N THR A 102 -3.17 -12.31 9.46
CA THR A 102 -3.24 -13.47 8.56
C THR A 102 -3.82 -13.04 7.21
N ILE A 103 -3.12 -13.33 6.12
CA ILE A 103 -3.65 -13.22 4.75
C ILE A 103 -4.12 -14.61 4.33
N TYR A 104 -5.41 -14.74 4.02
CA TYR A 104 -5.97 -16.00 3.54
C TYR A 104 -5.74 -16.16 2.04
N SER A 105 -5.95 -15.11 1.27
CA SER A 105 -5.71 -15.09 -0.17
C SER A 105 -5.50 -13.68 -0.72
N MET A 106 -4.79 -13.59 -1.83
CA MET A 106 -4.81 -12.42 -2.72
C MET A 106 -5.35 -12.85 -4.08
N THR A 107 -6.34 -12.13 -4.62
CA THR A 107 -6.89 -12.40 -5.94
C THR A 107 -6.14 -11.58 -6.98
N VAL A 108 -5.64 -12.25 -8.02
CA VAL A 108 -4.88 -11.63 -9.09
C VAL A 108 -5.48 -11.91 -10.47
N ASN A 109 -5.28 -10.98 -11.40
CA ASN A 109 -5.62 -11.13 -12.80
C ASN A 109 -4.39 -10.78 -13.65
N GLY A 110 -3.50 -11.77 -13.83
CA GLY A 110 -2.17 -11.51 -14.36
C GLY A 110 -1.33 -10.72 -13.35
N THR A 111 -0.79 -9.58 -13.76
CA THR A 111 0.03 -8.71 -12.88
C THR A 111 -0.80 -7.70 -12.09
N GLU A 112 -2.12 -7.81 -12.09
CA GLU A 112 -3.02 -6.91 -11.37
C GLU A 112 -3.54 -7.59 -10.11
N LEU A 113 -3.33 -6.96 -8.95
CA LEU A 113 -3.98 -7.36 -7.70
C LEU A 113 -5.40 -6.79 -7.69
N THR A 114 -6.40 -7.65 -7.56
CA THR A 114 -7.82 -7.26 -7.62
C THR A 114 -8.57 -7.52 -6.32
N GLY A 115 -7.97 -8.25 -5.38
CA GLY A 115 -8.57 -8.46 -4.06
C GLY A 115 -7.62 -9.05 -3.04
N VAL A 116 -7.97 -8.90 -1.77
CA VAL A 116 -7.24 -9.41 -0.61
C VAL A 116 -8.26 -9.88 0.42
N ASP A 117 -8.02 -11.05 1.00
CA ASP A 117 -8.80 -11.57 2.12
C ASP A 117 -7.88 -11.72 3.33
N THR A 118 -8.20 -11.04 4.43
CA THR A 118 -7.42 -11.07 5.67
C THR A 118 -8.25 -11.53 6.86
N GLY A 119 -7.57 -11.89 7.94
CA GLY A 119 -8.14 -11.82 9.28
C GLY A 119 -8.38 -10.37 9.73
N PHE A 120 -8.88 -10.21 10.95
CA PHE A 120 -9.00 -8.88 11.57
C PHE A 120 -7.63 -8.36 12.00
N PHE A 121 -7.35 -7.11 11.67
CA PHE A 121 -6.24 -6.38 12.26
C PHE A 121 -6.52 -6.12 13.76
N LEU A 122 -5.47 -5.91 14.55
CA LEU A 122 -5.63 -5.58 15.96
C LEU A 122 -6.39 -4.25 16.15
N PRO A 123 -7.20 -4.12 17.23
CA PRO A 123 -7.98 -2.91 17.47
C PRO A 123 -7.11 -1.68 17.75
N VAL A 124 -7.43 -0.57 17.10
CA VAL A 124 -6.82 0.75 17.34
C VAL A 124 -7.88 1.72 17.83
N GLN A 125 -7.62 2.45 18.92
CA GLN A 125 -8.62 3.35 19.51
C GLN A 125 -8.78 4.65 18.70
N GLY A 126 -10.01 4.99 18.33
CA GLY A 126 -10.37 6.32 17.86
C GLY A 126 -10.62 7.23 19.05
N THR A 127 -9.90 8.35 19.13
CA THR A 127 -9.92 9.28 20.28
C THR A 127 -10.46 10.67 19.91
N ILE A 128 -10.97 10.82 18.69
CA ILE A 128 -11.54 12.08 18.21
C ILE A 128 -13.04 12.15 18.49
N PRO A 129 -13.61 13.34 18.76
CA PRO A 129 -15.03 13.48 19.10
C PRO A 129 -16.00 12.88 18.06
N ILE A 130 -15.68 12.98 16.76
CA ILE A 130 -16.56 12.45 15.69
C ILE A 130 -16.50 10.91 15.55
N ALA A 131 -15.54 10.26 16.21
CA ALA A 131 -15.43 8.81 16.30
C ALA A 131 -15.99 8.26 17.63
N GLN A 132 -16.62 9.14 18.44
CA GLN A 132 -17.31 8.75 19.67
C GLN A 132 -18.79 8.50 19.40
N TYR A 133 -19.37 7.55 20.14
CA TYR A 133 -20.81 7.31 20.13
C TYR A 133 -21.33 7.19 21.55
N ASN A 134 -22.41 7.91 21.86
CA ASN A 134 -22.95 8.05 23.22
C ASN A 134 -21.89 8.46 24.27
N GLY A 135 -20.93 9.28 23.88
CA GLY A 135 -19.86 9.78 24.75
C GLY A 135 -18.74 8.76 25.09
N ASN A 136 -18.68 7.63 24.37
CA ASN A 136 -17.63 6.63 24.54
C ASN A 136 -16.68 6.62 23.35
N ASP A 137 -15.39 6.41 23.61
CA ASP A 137 -14.41 6.07 22.58
C ASP A 137 -14.62 4.62 22.11
N TYR A 138 -14.30 4.37 20.84
CA TYR A 138 -14.40 3.05 20.23
C TYR A 138 -13.06 2.62 19.65
N TYR A 139 -12.85 1.31 19.63
CA TYR A 139 -11.76 0.67 18.91
C TYR A 139 -12.22 0.32 17.50
N PHE A 140 -11.34 0.54 16.54
CA PHE A 140 -11.56 0.23 15.14
C PHE A 140 -10.68 -0.92 14.68
N GLN A 141 -11.21 -1.76 13.81
CA GLN A 141 -10.51 -2.91 13.24
C GLN A 141 -10.72 -2.98 11.75
N LEU A 142 -9.63 -3.06 11.01
CA LEU A 142 -9.65 -3.22 9.57
C LEU A 142 -9.78 -4.70 9.21
N VAL A 143 -10.41 -4.98 8.08
CA VAL A 143 -10.37 -6.27 7.38
C VAL A 143 -10.50 -6.02 5.87
N PHE A 144 -9.83 -6.83 5.07
CA PHE A 144 -10.05 -6.89 3.63
C PHE A 144 -10.84 -8.15 3.28
N HIS A 145 -11.81 -8.01 2.37
CA HIS A 145 -12.59 -9.11 1.84
C HIS A 145 -12.79 -8.95 0.32
N GLY A 146 -12.09 -9.76 -0.46
CA GLY A 146 -12.01 -9.59 -1.91
C GLY A 146 -11.53 -8.18 -2.28
N ALA A 147 -12.27 -7.47 -3.14
CA ALA A 147 -11.92 -6.12 -3.55
C ALA A 147 -12.21 -5.06 -2.47
N ALA A 148 -12.83 -5.41 -1.35
CA ALA A 148 -13.42 -4.45 -0.44
C ALA A 148 -12.61 -4.28 0.87
N ALA A 149 -12.62 -3.06 1.42
CA ALA A 149 -12.16 -2.78 2.78
C ALA A 149 -13.35 -2.55 3.71
N GLN A 150 -13.30 -3.07 4.93
CA GLN A 150 -14.34 -2.83 5.93
C GLN A 150 -13.73 -2.45 7.26
N LEU A 151 -14.29 -1.43 7.92
CA LEU A 151 -13.83 -0.97 9.22
C LEU A 151 -14.88 -1.27 10.28
N PHE A 152 -14.53 -2.12 11.23
CA PHE A 152 -15.37 -2.49 12.36
C PHE A 152 -15.16 -1.54 13.52
N TYR A 153 -16.18 -1.35 14.36
CA TYR A 153 -16.06 -0.65 15.62
C TYR A 153 -16.49 -1.56 16.78
N THR A 154 -15.86 -1.40 17.94
CA THR A 154 -16.25 -2.06 19.20
C THR A 154 -15.86 -1.22 20.41
N ASN A 155 -16.66 -1.30 21.47
CA ASN A 155 -16.37 -0.63 22.75
C ASN A 155 -15.34 -1.38 23.62
N THR A 156 -14.78 -2.49 23.13
CA THR A 156 -13.77 -3.28 23.84
C THR A 156 -12.61 -3.65 22.92
N PRO A 157 -11.37 -3.73 23.40
CA PRO A 157 -10.20 -4.07 22.58
C PRO A 157 -10.08 -5.59 22.34
N THR A 158 -11.11 -6.24 21.81
CA THR A 158 -11.12 -7.69 21.52
C THR A 158 -10.65 -7.96 20.10
N ILE A 159 -9.77 -8.93 19.87
CA ILE A 159 -9.17 -9.24 18.54
C ILE A 159 -10.20 -9.54 17.45
N THR A 160 -11.34 -10.12 17.81
CA THR A 160 -12.45 -10.36 16.88
C THR A 160 -13.68 -9.62 17.40
N PRO A 161 -14.32 -8.74 16.60
CA PRO A 161 -15.52 -8.04 17.04
C PRO A 161 -16.63 -9.06 17.29
N ALA A 162 -17.40 -8.88 18.36
CA ALA A 162 -18.56 -9.74 18.62
C ALA A 162 -19.54 -9.75 17.43
N CYS A 163 -19.70 -8.62 16.73
CA CYS A 163 -20.54 -8.50 15.53
C CYS A 163 -20.03 -9.31 14.32
N ALA A 164 -18.77 -9.76 14.30
CA ALA A 164 -18.27 -10.61 13.21
C ALA A 164 -18.80 -12.05 13.31
N SER A 165 -19.13 -12.53 14.51
CA SER A 165 -19.52 -13.93 14.76
C SER A 165 -20.99 -14.26 14.43
N GLY A 166 -21.85 -13.25 14.27
CA GLY A 166 -23.29 -13.40 14.09
C GLY A 166 -23.77 -13.59 12.64
N GLY A 167 -22.86 -13.76 11.68
CA GLY A 167 -23.18 -13.86 10.26
C GLY A 167 -23.78 -12.57 9.71
N PHE A 168 -23.01 -11.48 9.65
CA PHE A 168 -23.43 -10.14 9.17
C PHE A 168 -24.85 -9.72 9.63
N GLY A 169 -25.27 -10.23 10.79
CA GLY A 169 -26.64 -10.15 11.31
C GLY A 169 -26.88 -8.83 12.00
N GLY A 170 -26.73 -7.73 11.26
CA GLY A 170 -26.98 -6.37 11.71
C GLY A 170 -26.08 -5.89 12.87
N PRO A 171 -25.94 -4.56 13.04
CA PRO A 171 -25.23 -4.00 14.18
C PRO A 171 -25.99 -4.33 15.49
N VAL A 172 -25.27 -4.83 16.50
CA VAL A 172 -25.76 -4.82 17.89
C VAL A 172 -25.56 -3.41 18.40
N LEU A 173 -26.62 -2.59 18.32
CA LEU A 173 -26.58 -1.15 18.61
C LEU A 173 -25.83 -0.87 19.93
N GLY A 174 -24.80 -0.04 19.84
CA GLY A 174 -24.03 0.48 20.99
C GLY A 174 -22.84 -0.35 21.44
N VAL A 175 -22.67 -1.60 21.00
CA VAL A 175 -21.54 -2.45 21.43
C VAL A 175 -20.50 -2.61 20.32
N CYS A 176 -20.96 -2.95 19.12
CA CYS A 176 -20.09 -3.18 17.98
C CYS A 176 -20.87 -3.14 16.66
N GLY A 177 -20.19 -2.81 15.59
CA GLY A 177 -20.73 -2.79 14.24
C GLY A 177 -19.64 -2.64 13.20
N TYR A 178 -20.04 -2.23 11.99
CA TYR A 178 -19.15 -2.06 10.85
C TYR A 178 -19.54 -0.82 10.05
N SER A 179 -18.61 -0.32 9.24
CA SER A 179 -18.84 0.80 8.34
C SER A 179 -20.04 0.50 7.44
N ALA A 180 -21.00 1.43 7.38
CA ALA A 180 -22.19 1.29 6.55
C ALA A 180 -21.83 1.30 5.05
N ASN A 181 -20.77 2.04 4.72
CA ASN A 181 -20.18 2.03 3.38
C ASN A 181 -18.98 1.08 3.35
N ILE A 182 -18.95 0.22 2.34
CA ILE A 182 -17.89 -0.75 2.10
C ILE A 182 -17.26 -0.38 0.75
N PRO A 183 -16.15 0.36 0.73
CA PRO A 183 -15.50 0.80 -0.50
C PRO A 183 -14.76 -0.35 -1.16
N ASP A 184 -14.72 -0.32 -2.49
CA ASP A 184 -13.72 -1.06 -3.26
C ASP A 184 -12.35 -0.40 -3.07
N VAL A 185 -11.33 -1.23 -2.88
CA VAL A 185 -9.94 -0.83 -2.78
C VAL A 185 -9.34 -0.79 -4.17
N VAL A 186 -8.74 0.35 -4.51
CA VAL A 186 -7.98 0.49 -5.76
C VAL A 186 -6.54 0.11 -5.50
N TYR A 187 -6.10 -1.04 -6.01
CA TYR A 187 -4.72 -1.50 -5.91
C TYR A 187 -3.90 -1.01 -7.10
N GLN A 188 -2.75 -0.41 -6.83
CA GLN A 188 -1.81 0.04 -7.85
C GLN A 188 -0.43 -0.55 -7.59
N PRO A 189 0.25 -1.13 -8.60
CA PRO A 189 1.62 -1.59 -8.44
C PRO A 189 2.53 -0.40 -8.15
N VAL A 190 3.41 -0.55 -7.16
CA VAL A 190 4.46 0.43 -6.85
C VAL A 190 5.68 0.10 -7.70
N PRO A 191 6.14 1.01 -8.59
CA PRO A 191 7.30 0.75 -9.41
C PRO A 191 8.53 0.43 -8.57
N GLU A 192 9.24 -0.65 -8.91
CA GLU A 192 10.47 -1.00 -8.22
C GLU A 192 11.50 0.13 -8.36
N PRO A 193 12.21 0.51 -7.28
CA PRO A 193 13.26 1.52 -7.33
C PRO A 193 14.35 1.19 -8.36
N ALA A 194 14.63 -0.10 -8.56
CA ALA A 194 15.60 -0.57 -9.55
C ALA A 194 15.14 -0.28 -10.99
N SER A 195 13.85 -0.46 -11.31
CA SER A 195 13.31 -0.12 -12.63
C SER A 195 13.44 1.38 -12.91
N LEU A 196 13.20 2.23 -11.90
CA LEU A 196 13.39 3.68 -12.03
C LEU A 196 14.87 4.04 -12.24
N ALA A 197 15.77 3.43 -11.48
CA ALA A 197 17.22 3.66 -11.63
C ALA A 197 17.73 3.24 -13.01
N LEU A 198 17.27 2.09 -13.53
CA LEU A 198 17.61 1.64 -14.89
C LEU A 198 17.03 2.55 -15.97
N MET A 199 15.79 3.03 -15.80
CA MET A 199 15.18 3.97 -16.73
C MET A 199 15.97 5.30 -16.78
N LEU A 200 16.30 5.85 -15.61
CA LEU A 200 17.08 7.08 -15.49
C LEU A 200 18.50 6.90 -16.03
N GLY A 201 19.14 5.77 -15.73
CA GLY A 201 20.46 5.41 -16.27
C GLY A 201 20.45 5.30 -17.80
N GLY A 202 19.41 4.68 -18.36
CA GLY A 202 19.21 4.59 -19.81
C GLY A 202 19.04 5.97 -20.47
N LEU A 203 18.21 6.84 -19.88
CA LEU A 203 17.99 8.20 -20.36
C LEU A 203 19.27 9.04 -20.33
N ALA A 204 20.03 8.98 -19.23
CA ALA A 204 21.31 9.67 -19.10
C ALA A 204 22.33 9.17 -20.14
N GLY A 205 22.35 7.85 -20.41
CA GLY A 205 23.18 7.26 -21.46
C GLY A 205 22.88 7.82 -22.85
N VAL A 206 21.60 7.92 -23.22
CA VAL A 206 21.19 8.47 -24.52
C VAL A 206 21.55 9.95 -24.66
N ALA A 207 21.33 10.75 -23.60
CA ALA A 207 21.70 12.17 -23.60
C ALA A 207 23.22 12.37 -23.71
N GLY A 208 24.03 11.55 -23.03
CA GLY A 208 25.49 11.58 -23.13
C GLY A 208 26.01 11.30 -24.55
N VAL A 209 25.44 10.29 -25.23
CA VAL A 209 25.85 9.91 -26.60
C VAL A 209 25.54 11.02 -27.61
N THR A 210 24.40 11.71 -27.47
CA THR A 210 24.02 12.81 -28.38
C THR A 210 24.89 14.07 -28.15
N ALA A 211 25.27 14.36 -26.90
CA ALA A 211 26.16 15.47 -26.58
C ALA A 211 27.59 15.28 -27.12
N VAL A 212 28.12 14.05 -27.10
CA VAL A 212 29.46 13.74 -27.63
C VAL A 212 29.52 13.87 -29.16
N ARG A 213 28.44 13.51 -29.87
CA ARG A 213 28.38 13.66 -31.33
C ARG A 213 28.40 15.12 -31.78
N ARG A 214 27.69 16.02 -31.10
CA ARG A 214 27.66 17.46 -31.44
C ARG A 214 28.98 18.21 -31.25
N ARG A 215 29.96 17.65 -30.52
CA ARG A 215 31.28 18.28 -30.36
C ARG A 215 32.29 17.87 -31.43
N ARG A 216 31.90 16.99 -32.38
CA ARG A 216 32.78 16.49 -33.44
C ARG A 216 32.46 17.06 -34.83
N ASP A 217 31.45 17.92 -34.93
CA ASP A 217 31.16 18.76 -36.10
C ASP A 217 31.57 20.20 -35.79
#